data_AF-A0A661QCM8-F1
#
_entry.id   AF-A0A661QCM8-F1
#
_cell.length_a   1.000
_cell.length_b   1.000
_cell.length_c   1.000
_cell.angle_alpha   90.00
_cell.angle_beta   90.00
_cell.angle_gamma   90.00
#
_symmetry.space_group_name_H-M   'P 1'
#
loop_
_entity.id
_entity.type
_entity.pdbx_description
1 polymer ?
#
loop_
_entity_poly.entity_id
_entity_poly.type
_entity_poly.pdbx_seq_one_letter_code
_entity_poly.pdbx_strand_id
1 'polypeptide(L)'
;MLEIVEKTLLTGIGAMALTQKKAEELIDDLKKRMNLTEDEGKNLLEKLRGAAKDNQKKLEEMAHDEVIKACERIGVVTTEEFKKLQHKVEQLEKQLKTKEK
;
A
#
# COMPACT_ATOMS: atom_id res chain seq x y z
N MET A 1 -19.56 6.35 23.66
CA MET A 1 -18.33 6.63 24.45
C MET A 1 -17.17 5.81 23.91
N LEU A 2 -17.23 4.48 23.93
CA LEU A 2 -16.19 3.58 23.36
C LEU A 2 -15.90 3.85 21.89
N GLU A 3 -16.91 4.02 21.02
CA GLU A 3 -16.69 4.32 19.60
C GLU A 3 -15.95 5.64 19.34
N ILE A 4 -16.13 6.65 20.20
CA ILE A 4 -15.47 7.95 20.05
C ILE A 4 -14.00 7.81 20.46
N VAL A 5 -13.71 7.05 21.51
CA VAL A 5 -12.34 6.75 21.93
C VAL A 5 -11.63 5.85 20.90
N GLU A 6 -12.32 4.84 20.36
CA GLU A 6 -11.85 3.99 19.27
C GLU A 6 -11.49 4.84 18.03
N LYS A 7 -12.39 5.73 17.60
CA LYS A 7 -12.12 6.64 16.47
C LYS A 7 -11.02 7.65 16.76
N THR A 8 -10.94 8.18 17.98
CA THR A 8 -9.92 9.17 18.37
C THR A 8 -8.53 8.54 18.47
N LEU A 9 -8.43 7.32 18.98
CA LEU A 9 -7.20 6.53 19.02
C LEU A 9 -6.77 6.11 17.61
N LEU A 10 -7.68 5.59 16.79
CA LEU A 10 -7.39 5.23 15.40
C LEU A 10 -6.90 6.44 14.60
N THR A 11 -7.47 7.62 14.85
CA THR A 11 -7.03 8.88 14.22
C THR A 11 -5.70 9.37 14.79
N GLY A 12 -5.48 9.22 16.11
CA GLY A 12 -4.24 9.61 16.79
C GLY A 12 -3.03 8.74 16.48
N ILE A 13 -3.24 7.45 16.20
CA ILE A 13 -2.18 6.52 15.80
C ILE A 13 -1.95 6.58 14.27
N GLY A 14 -2.84 7.24 13.53
CA GLY A 14 -2.74 7.45 12.08
C GLY A 14 -1.46 8.15 11.60
N ALA A 15 -0.62 8.69 12.50
CA ALA A 15 0.65 9.33 12.16
C ALA A 15 1.91 8.61 12.65
N MET A 16 1.81 7.66 13.58
CA MET A 16 2.96 6.94 14.14
C MET A 16 2.79 5.46 13.87
N ALA A 17 3.56 4.92 12.92
CA ALA A 17 3.60 3.51 12.50
C ALA A 17 3.05 2.55 13.56
N LEU A 18 1.79 2.13 13.38
CA LEU A 18 1.08 1.21 14.25
C LEU A 18 1.71 -0.18 14.05
N THR A 19 2.72 -0.52 14.85
CA THR A 19 3.35 -1.85 14.80
C THR A 19 2.56 -2.85 15.64
N GLN A 20 2.64 -4.14 15.29
CA GLN A 20 1.91 -5.20 16.01
C GLN A 20 2.17 -5.16 17.53
N LYS A 21 3.43 -4.96 17.93
CA LYS A 21 3.82 -4.83 19.34
C LYS A 21 3.21 -3.59 20.02
N LYS A 22 3.17 -2.45 19.31
CA LYS A 22 2.55 -1.23 19.83
C LYS A 22 1.03 -1.35 19.95
N ALA A 23 0.39 -2.06 19.03
CA ALA A 23 -1.04 -2.36 19.09
C ALA A 23 -1.39 -3.20 20.32
N GLU A 24 -0.61 -4.25 20.58
CA GLU A 24 -0.78 -5.13 21.74
C GLU A 24 -0.59 -4.36 23.06
N GLU A 25 0.47 -3.55 23.18
CA GLU A 25 0.70 -2.67 24.35
C GLU A 25 -0.47 -1.69 24.59
N LEU A 26 -1.00 -1.09 23.52
CA LEU A 26 -2.10 -0.12 23.61
C LEU A 26 -3.39 -0.77 24.12
N ILE A 27 -3.67 -2.00 23.67
CA ILE A 27 -4.87 -2.72 24.10
C ILE A 27 -4.76 -3.17 25.55
N ASP A 28 -3.59 -3.61 25.99
CA ASP A 28 -3.37 -3.93 27.40
C ASP A 28 -3.54 -2.71 28.31
N ASP A 29 -3.09 -1.53 27.86
CA ASP A 29 -3.34 -0.27 28.56
C ASP A 29 -4.82 0.13 28.55
N LEU A 30 -5.53 -0.11 27.45
CA LEU A 30 -6.98 0.15 27.37
C LEU A 30 -7.80 -0.80 28.23
N LYS A 31 -7.43 -2.09 28.31
CA LYS A 31 -8.05 -3.05 29.22
C LYS A 31 -7.90 -2.60 30.68
N LYS A 32 -6.70 -2.16 31.06
CA LYS A 32 -6.40 -1.66 32.42
C LYS A 32 -7.10 -0.34 32.74
N ARG A 33 -7.22 0.58 31.77
CA ARG A 33 -7.75 1.93 31.99
C ARG A 33 -9.26 2.07 31.73
N MET A 34 -9.85 1.23 30.88
CA MET A 34 -11.24 1.37 30.43
C MET A 34 -12.16 0.19 30.77
N ASN A 35 -11.73 -0.77 31.60
CA ASN A 35 -12.57 -1.91 32.02
C ASN A 35 -13.18 -2.68 30.82
N LEU A 36 -12.46 -2.70 29.70
CA LEU A 36 -12.84 -3.45 28.51
C LEU A 36 -12.83 -4.95 28.83
N THR A 37 -13.89 -5.64 28.41
CA THR A 37 -13.95 -7.10 28.49
C THR A 37 -12.93 -7.73 27.51
N GLU A 38 -12.54 -8.98 27.73
CA GLU A 38 -11.60 -9.67 26.83
C GLU A 38 -12.09 -9.72 25.39
N ASP A 39 -13.39 -9.89 25.19
CA ASP A 39 -14.02 -9.99 23.88
C ASP A 39 -14.01 -8.65 23.13
N GLU A 40 -14.28 -7.54 23.83
CA GLU A 40 -14.19 -6.20 23.23
C GLU A 40 -12.75 -5.85 22.86
N GLY A 41 -11.78 -6.23 23.70
CA GLY A 41 -10.35 -6.05 23.41
C GLY A 41 -9.89 -6.85 22.18
N LYS A 42 -10.34 -8.10 22.04
CA LYS A 42 -10.04 -8.94 20.85
C LYS A 42 -10.66 -8.35 19.57
N ASN A 43 -11.91 -7.90 19.63
CA ASN A 43 -12.58 -7.28 18.48
C ASN A 43 -11.86 -6.00 18.03
N LEU A 44 -11.43 -5.17 18.98
CA LEU A 44 -10.69 -3.94 18.69
C LEU A 44 -9.29 -4.23 18.08
N LEU A 45 -8.61 -5.28 18.53
CA LEU A 45 -7.33 -5.73 17.94
C LEU A 45 -7.51 -6.15 16.47
N GLU A 46 -8.53 -6.95 16.18
CA GLU A 46 -8.79 -7.43 14.82
C GLU A 46 -9.12 -6.26 13.88
N LYS A 47 -9.94 -5.29 14.33
CA LYS A 47 -10.21 -4.07 13.57
C LYS A 47 -8.95 -3.24 13.31
N LEU A 48 -8.09 -3.08 14.33
CA LEU A 48 -6.82 -2.36 14.19
C LEU A 48 -5.88 -3.04 13.20
N ARG A 49 -5.77 -4.37 13.27
CA ARG A 49 -4.97 -5.16 12.33
C ARG A 49 -5.50 -5.06 10.90
N GLY A 50 -6.82 -5.15 10.73
CA GLY A 50 -7.47 -4.96 9.43
C GLY A 50 -7.19 -3.59 8.84
N ALA A 51 -7.45 -2.53 9.61
CA ALA A 51 -7.20 -1.16 9.19
C ALA A 51 -5.72 -0.89 8.87
N ALA A 52 -4.79 -1.43 9.67
CA ALA A 52 -3.36 -1.31 9.42
C ALA A 52 -2.95 -1.99 8.10
N LYS A 53 -3.45 -3.19 7.83
CA LYS A 53 -3.17 -3.94 6.61
C LYS A 53 -3.71 -3.24 5.35
N ASP A 54 -4.92 -2.72 5.42
CA ASP A 54 -5.53 -1.99 4.31
C ASP A 54 -4.79 -0.68 4.04
N ASN A 55 -4.41 0.04 5.10
CA ASN A 55 -3.63 1.27 4.97
C ASN A 55 -2.22 1.00 4.42
N GLN A 56 -1.59 -0.10 4.83
CA GLN A 56 -0.30 -0.53 4.28
C GLN A 56 -0.39 -0.79 2.77
N LYS A 57 -1.39 -1.55 2.31
CA LYS A 57 -1.60 -1.81 0.88
C LYS A 57 -1.77 -0.52 0.08
N LYS A 58 -2.60 0.39 0.60
CA LYS A 58 -2.84 1.69 -0.06
C LYS A 58 -1.56 2.52 -0.15
N LEU A 59 -0.73 2.51 0.89
CA LEU A 59 0.57 3.18 0.88
C LEU A 59 1.54 2.53 -0.12
N GLU A 60 1.57 1.20 -0.21
CA GLU A 60 2.37 0.47 -1.19
C GLU A 60 1.96 0.82 -2.63
N GLU A 61 0.65 0.86 -2.92
CA GLU A 61 0.12 1.28 -4.22
C GLU A 61 0.49 2.74 -4.55
N MET A 62 0.30 3.66 -3.60
CA MET A 62 0.68 5.07 -3.79
C MET A 62 2.17 5.25 -4.02
N ALA A 63 3.01 4.52 -3.29
CA ALA A 63 4.46 4.55 -3.47
C ALA A 63 4.85 3.99 -4.85
N HIS A 64 4.23 2.88 -5.27
CA HIS A 64 4.45 2.30 -6.59
C HIS A 64 4.11 3.27 -7.71
N ASP A 65 2.94 3.90 -7.64
CA ASP A 65 2.49 4.90 -8.61
C ASP A 65 3.41 6.12 -8.67
N GLU A 66 3.90 6.61 -7.53
CA GLU A 66 4.81 7.75 -7.50
C GLU A 66 6.17 7.40 -8.12
N VAL A 67 6.68 6.18 -7.88
CA VAL A 67 7.91 5.69 -8.52
C VAL A 67 7.74 5.61 -10.03
N ILE A 68 6.62 5.07 -10.53
CA ILE A 68 6.34 5.01 -11.97
C ILE A 68 6.31 6.42 -12.56
N LYS A 69 5.56 7.35 -11.96
CA LYS A 69 5.49 8.75 -12.43
C LYS A 69 6.86 9.44 -12.39
N ALA A 70 7.68 9.16 -11.39
CA ALA A 70 9.03 9.70 -11.30
C ALA A 70 9.90 9.19 -12.46
N CYS A 71 9.86 7.89 -12.75
CA CYS A 71 10.54 7.27 -13.88
C CYS A 71 10.08 7.87 -15.22
N GLU A 72 8.77 8.07 -15.41
CA GLU A 72 8.21 8.72 -16.60
C GLU A 72 8.73 10.15 -16.79
N ARG A 73 8.78 10.94 -15.71
CA ARG A 73 9.26 12.35 -15.74
C ARG A 73 10.72 12.47 -16.18
N ILE A 74 11.56 11.50 -15.84
CA ILE A 74 12.98 11.48 -16.22
C ILE A 74 13.22 10.72 -17.54
N GLY A 75 12.16 10.26 -18.21
CA GLY A 75 12.24 9.58 -19.51
C GLY A 75 12.70 8.12 -19.44
N VAL A 76 12.60 7.48 -18.28
CA VAL A 76 12.86 6.04 -18.14
C VAL A 76 11.67 5.28 -18.70
N VAL A 77 11.89 4.55 -19.80
CA VAL A 77 10.90 3.66 -20.41
C VAL A 77 10.85 2.33 -19.69
N THR A 78 9.67 1.72 -19.61
CA THR A 78 9.55 0.37 -19.05
C THR A 78 10.12 -0.67 -20.02
N THR A 79 10.55 -1.81 -19.48
CA THR A 79 11.02 -2.94 -20.29
C THR A 79 9.98 -3.41 -21.30
N GLU A 80 8.70 -3.34 -20.94
CA GLU A 80 7.59 -3.74 -21.82
C GLU A 80 7.40 -2.77 -22.99
N GLU A 81 7.51 -1.46 -22.75
CA GLU A 81 7.50 -0.46 -23.82
C GLU A 81 8.70 -0.62 -24.76
N PHE A 82 9.88 -0.89 -24.19
CA PHE A 82 11.09 -1.14 -24.98
C PHE A 82 10.93 -2.38 -25.89
N LYS A 83 10.43 -3.50 -25.35
CA LYS A 83 10.16 -4.71 -26.15
C LYS A 83 9.12 -4.47 -27.24
N LYS A 84 8.07 -3.70 -26.97
CA LYS A 84 7.07 -3.31 -28.00
C LYS A 84 7.72 -2.52 -29.13
N LEU A 85 8.64 -1.61 -28.80
CA LEU A 85 9.39 -0.85 -29.79
C LEU A 85 10.31 -1.77 -30.61
N GLN A 86 11.07 -2.65 -29.95
CA GLN A 86 11.95 -3.63 -30.60
C GLN A 86 11.17 -4.50 -31.59
N HIS A 87 10.01 -5.02 -31.19
CA HIS A 87 9.19 -5.84 -32.08
C HIS A 87 8.66 -5.07 -33.30
N LYS A 88 8.26 -3.79 -33.13
CA LYS A 88 7.87 -2.93 -34.26
C LYS A 88 9.03 -2.69 -35.21
N VAL A 89 10.25 -2.47 -34.69
CA VAL A 89 11.46 -2.30 -35.51
C VAL A 89 11.72 -3.56 -36.32
N GLU A 90 11.71 -4.75 -35.71
CA GLU A 90 11.89 -6.01 -36.42
C GLU A 90 10.85 -6.24 -37.53
N GLN A 91 9.58 -5.87 -37.28
CA GLN A 91 8.53 -5.97 -38.29
C GLN A 91 8.78 -5.03 -39.48
N LEU A 92 9.19 -3.79 -39.22
CA LEU A 92 9.51 -2.81 -40.26
C LEU A 92 10.73 -3.26 -41.08
N GLU A 93 11.77 -3.77 -40.43
CA GLU A 93 12.96 -4.32 -41.09
C GLU A 93 12.61 -5.48 -42.02
N LYS A 94 11.71 -6.39 -41.60
CA LYS A 94 11.21 -7.48 -42.45
C LYS A 94 10.44 -6.95 -43.65
N GLN A 95 9.55 -5.98 -43.46
CA GLN A 95 8.77 -5.39 -44.55
C GLN A 95 9.63 -4.68 -45.59
N LEU A 96 10.67 -3.96 -45.15
CA LEU A 96 11.64 -3.32 -46.04
C LEU A 96 12.40 -4.35 -46.87
N LYS A 97 12.91 -5.42 -46.24
CA LYS A 97 13.60 -6.52 -46.95
C LYS A 97 12.72 -7.23 -47.99
N THR A 98 11.41 -7.31 -47.75
CA THR A 98 10.46 -7.89 -48.71
C THR A 98 10.12 -6.93 -49.85
N LYS A 99 10.22 -5.60 -49.64
CA LYS A 99 9.99 -4.59 -50.69
C LYS A 99 11.20 -4.35 -51.60
N GLU A 100 12.41 -4.68 -51.13
CA GLU A 100 13.66 -4.56 -51.91
C GLU A 100 13.98 -5.83 -52.74
N LYS A 101 13.20 -6.90 -52.61
CA LYS A 101 13.25 -8.10 -53.46
C LYS A 101 12.18 -8.05 -54.53
#